data_AF-A0A7X1FLG8-F1
#
_entry.id   AF-A0A7X1FLG8-F1
#
_cell.length_a   1.000
_cell.length_b   1.000
_cell.length_c   1.000
_cell.angle_alpha   90.00
_cell.angle_beta   90.00
_cell.angle_gamma   90.00
#
_symmetry.space_group_name_H-M   'P 1'
#
loop_
_entity.id
_entity.type
_entity.pdbx_description
1 polymer ?
#
loop_
_entity_poly.entity_id
_entity_poly.type
_entity_poly.pdbx_seq_one_letter_code
_entity_poly.pdbx_strand_id
1 'polypeptide(L)'
;MSLHKSLTERIAQAVAFELLALLICTPLLSWIMDRPMVDMGVVTLGIGLLALAWNVLFNSLFDRALKRLRIAHGGWTRVAHALLFEGGLVAVAVPLIAWWLGISLLQALILDIGVLLFFLPYTYLYHWAYDVLRDKWLQTRLVH
;
A
#
# COMPACT_ATOMS: atom_id res chain seq x y z
N MET A 1 -11.77 -3.78 -27.39
CA MET A 1 -11.10 -2.49 -27.09
C MET A 1 -10.27 -2.68 -25.82
N SER A 2 -9.15 -3.41 -25.93
CA SER A 2 -8.22 -3.65 -24.81
C SER A 2 -7.22 -2.50 -24.75
N LEU A 3 -7.54 -1.47 -23.96
CA LEU A 3 -6.58 -0.41 -23.64
C LEU A 3 -5.49 -1.01 -22.73
N HIS A 4 -4.50 -1.65 -23.34
CA HIS A 4 -3.24 -1.97 -22.67
C HIS A 4 -2.58 -0.64 -22.30
N LYS A 5 -2.74 -0.20 -21.04
CA LYS A 5 -1.92 0.87 -20.46
C LYS A 5 -0.45 0.53 -20.73
N SER A 6 0.29 1.46 -21.34
CA SER A 6 1.72 1.26 -21.57
C SER A 6 2.42 0.97 -20.24
N LEU A 7 3.40 0.07 -20.22
CA LEU A 7 4.21 -0.19 -19.02
C LEU A 7 4.80 1.11 -18.45
N THR A 8 5.14 2.05 -19.34
CA THR A 8 5.66 3.38 -18.98
C THR A 8 4.65 4.21 -18.19
N GLU A 9 3.37 4.19 -18.55
CA GLU A 9 2.33 4.92 -17.81
C GLU A 9 2.09 4.30 -16.44
N ARG A 10 2.13 2.96 -16.32
CA ARG A 10 1.96 2.28 -15.04
C ARG A 10 3.11 2.59 -14.10
N ILE A 11 4.35 2.62 -14.62
CA ILE A 11 5.53 2.98 -13.84
C ILE A 11 5.48 4.45 -13.45
N ALA A 12 5.17 5.38 -14.37
CA ALA A 12 5.04 6.79 -14.05
C ALA A 12 3.95 7.04 -12.99
N GLN A 13 2.82 6.35 -13.09
CA GLN A 13 1.73 6.43 -12.13
C GLN A 13 2.16 5.88 -10.75
N ALA A 14 2.88 4.77 -10.71
CA ALA A 14 3.39 4.20 -9.46
C ALA A 14 4.44 5.13 -8.82
N VAL A 15 5.37 5.66 -9.60
CA VAL A 15 6.41 6.59 -9.12
C VAL A 15 5.79 7.89 -8.60
N ALA A 16 4.81 8.46 -9.30
CA ALA A 16 4.12 9.66 -8.85
C ALA A 16 3.30 9.42 -7.57
N PHE A 17 2.68 8.24 -7.44
CA PHE A 17 1.98 7.81 -6.23
C PHE A 17 2.94 7.68 -5.04
N GLU A 18 4.09 7.04 -5.25
CA GLU A 18 5.12 6.87 -4.23
C GLU A 18 5.68 8.23 -3.79
N LEU A 19 5.96 9.12 -4.75
CA LEU A 19 6.48 10.47 -4.50
C LEU A 19 5.51 11.32 -3.69
N LEU A 20 4.22 11.33 -4.03
CA LEU A 20 3.23 12.06 -3.24
C LEU A 20 3.08 11.47 -1.83
N ALA A 21 3.10 10.14 -1.71
CA ALA A 21 3.03 9.46 -0.43
C ALA A 21 4.22 9.87 0.46
N LEU A 22 5.44 9.83 -0.08
CA LEU A 22 6.63 10.35 0.58
C LEU A 22 6.47 11.82 0.99
N LEU A 23 5.99 12.67 0.09
CA LEU A 23 5.91 14.11 0.33
C LEU A 23 4.94 14.46 1.47
N ILE A 24 3.91 13.63 1.70
CA ILE A 24 2.92 13.84 2.78
C ILE A 24 3.26 13.03 4.04
N CYS A 25 3.56 11.74 3.91
CA CYS A 25 3.85 10.87 5.05
C CYS A 25 5.15 11.23 5.75
N THR A 26 6.19 11.64 5.01
CA THR A 26 7.49 11.98 5.61
C THR A 26 7.41 13.14 6.62
N PRO A 27 6.85 14.33 6.28
CA PRO A 27 6.70 15.40 7.26
C PRO A 27 5.72 15.03 8.38
N LEU A 28 4.64 14.30 8.07
CA LEU A 28 3.67 13.88 9.07
C LEU A 28 4.30 12.94 10.12
N LEU A 29 5.02 11.91 9.68
CA LEU A 29 5.70 10.95 10.56
C LEU A 29 6.87 11.61 11.30
N SER A 30 7.63 12.48 10.63
CA SER A 30 8.69 13.27 11.26
C SER A 30 8.16 14.14 12.40
N TRP A 31 7.01 14.77 12.22
CA TRP A 31 6.36 15.58 13.26
C TRP A 31 5.82 14.74 14.42
N ILE A 32 5.22 13.57 14.13
CA ILE A 32 4.67 12.70 15.19
C ILE A 32 5.78 12.03 16.02
N MET A 33 6.91 11.70 15.38
CA MET A 33 7.99 10.91 15.98
C MET A 33 9.19 11.75 16.45
N ASP A 34 9.19 13.07 16.21
CA ASP A 34 10.32 13.98 16.49
C ASP A 34 11.67 13.47 15.92
N ARG A 35 11.64 12.97 14.68
CA ARG A 35 12.81 12.40 13.99
C ARG A 35 13.15 13.15 12.71
N PRO A 36 14.40 13.04 12.21
CA PRO A 36 14.79 13.62 10.94
C PRO A 36 13.88 13.17 9.79
N MET A 37 13.49 14.12 8.93
CA MET A 37 12.64 13.82 7.76
C MET A 37 13.29 12.78 6.83
N VAL A 38 14.63 12.80 6.69
CA VAL A 38 15.34 11.84 5.84
C VAL A 38 15.13 10.40 6.31
N ASP A 39 15.28 10.15 7.62
CA ASP A 39 15.09 8.83 8.20
C ASP A 39 13.64 8.35 8.04
N MET A 40 12.68 9.26 8.25
CA MET A 40 11.25 8.96 8.09
C MET A 40 10.84 8.70 6.64
N GLY A 41 11.48 9.35 5.68
CA GLY A 41 11.27 9.06 4.25
C GLY A 41 11.73 7.65 3.88
N VAL A 42 12.91 7.24 4.37
CA VAL A 42 13.43 5.87 4.17
C VAL A 42 12.52 4.83 4.83
N VAL A 43 12.05 5.10 6.04
CA VAL A 43 11.11 4.21 6.75
C VAL A 43 9.79 4.10 6.00
N THR A 44 9.22 5.22 5.54
CA THR A 44 7.96 5.24 4.78
C THR A 44 8.07 4.40 3.51
N LEU A 45 9.16 4.59 2.75
CA LEU A 45 9.46 3.77 1.57
C LEU A 45 9.64 2.29 1.92
N GLY A 46 10.42 2.00 2.98
CA GLY A 46 10.67 0.63 3.42
C GLY A 46 9.40 -0.11 3.82
N ILE A 47 8.52 0.54 4.59
CA ILE A 47 7.21 0.01 4.98
C ILE A 47 6.32 -0.18 3.75
N GLY A 48 6.26 0.80 2.83
CA GLY A 48 5.49 0.71 1.59
C GLY A 48 5.92 -0.48 0.72
N LEU A 49 7.23 -0.62 0.50
CA LEU A 49 7.80 -1.74 -0.24
C LEU A 49 7.56 -3.08 0.46
N LEU A 50 7.68 -3.12 1.78
CA LEU A 50 7.40 -4.32 2.57
C LEU A 50 5.92 -4.71 2.48
N ALA A 51 5.01 -3.75 2.56
CA ALA A 51 3.58 -3.97 2.40
C ALA A 51 3.24 -4.49 0.99
N LEU A 52 3.84 -3.92 -0.06
CA LEU A 52 3.68 -4.40 -1.44
C LEU A 52 4.24 -5.82 -1.62
N ALA A 53 5.44 -6.08 -1.11
CA ALA A 53 6.07 -7.39 -1.14
C ALA A 53 5.23 -8.43 -0.38
N TRP A 54 4.74 -8.09 0.81
CA TRP A 54 3.86 -8.93 1.61
C TRP A 54 2.55 -9.21 0.88
N ASN A 55 1.97 -8.20 0.24
CA ASN A 55 0.73 -8.35 -0.53
C ASN A 55 0.90 -9.37 -1.67
N VAL A 56 1.96 -9.23 -2.46
CA VAL A 56 2.25 -10.18 -3.55
C VAL A 56 2.56 -11.58 -3.00
N LEU A 57 3.39 -11.67 -1.95
CA LEU A 57 3.80 -12.93 -1.35
C LEU A 57 2.60 -13.68 -0.76
N PHE A 58 1.81 -13.01 0.05
CA PHE A 58 0.65 -13.57 0.73
C PHE A 58 -0.43 -13.98 -0.27
N ASN A 59 -0.80 -13.11 -1.21
CA ASN A 59 -1.78 -13.46 -2.25
C ASN A 59 -1.30 -14.69 -3.05
N SER A 60 -0.02 -14.75 -3.41
CA SER A 60 0.54 -15.88 -4.15
C SER A 60 0.54 -17.18 -3.34
N LEU A 61 0.86 -17.12 -2.05
CA LEU A 61 0.84 -18.28 -1.15
C LEU A 61 -0.59 -18.76 -0.91
N PHE A 62 -1.51 -17.83 -0.65
CA PHE A 62 -2.90 -18.13 -0.38
C PHE A 62 -3.58 -18.73 -1.60
N ASP A 63 -3.39 -18.15 -2.80
CA ASP A 63 -3.93 -18.72 -4.05
C ASP A 63 -3.41 -20.13 -4.31
N ARG A 64 -2.12 -20.37 -4.06
CA ARG A 64 -1.53 -21.72 -4.20
C ARG A 64 -2.12 -22.69 -3.18
N ALA A 65 -2.29 -22.26 -1.93
CA ALA A 65 -2.90 -23.06 -0.88
C ALA A 65 -4.36 -23.40 -1.22
N LEU A 66 -5.14 -22.43 -1.68
CA LEU A 66 -6.54 -22.61 -2.05
C LEU A 66 -6.70 -23.57 -3.23
N LYS A 67 -5.84 -23.44 -4.26
CA LYS A 67 -5.78 -24.37 -5.40
C LYS A 67 -5.39 -25.79 -4.96
N ARG A 68 -4.42 -25.92 -4.06
CA ARG A 68 -3.94 -27.23 -3.56
C ARG A 68 -4.97 -27.92 -2.69
N LEU A 69 -5.71 -27.16 -1.87
CA LEU A 69 -6.71 -27.67 -0.94
C LEU A 69 -8.12 -27.76 -1.56
N ARG A 70 -8.30 -27.34 -2.83
CA ARG A 70 -9.59 -27.31 -3.55
C ARG A 70 -10.71 -26.62 -2.74
N ILE A 71 -10.36 -25.60 -1.96
CA ILE A 71 -11.33 -24.90 -1.11
C ILE A 71 -12.15 -23.95 -1.99
N ALA A 72 -13.47 -24.01 -1.86
CA ALA A 72 -14.37 -23.08 -2.54
C ALA A 72 -14.18 -21.66 -2.00
N HIS A 73 -14.16 -20.67 -2.90
CA HIS A 73 -14.12 -19.25 -2.52
C HIS A 73 -15.47 -18.85 -1.89
N GLY A 74 -15.59 -19.00 -0.57
CA GLY A 74 -16.74 -18.62 0.23
C GLY A 74 -16.51 -17.36 1.08
N GLY A 75 -17.53 -16.94 1.82
CA GLY A 75 -17.42 -15.84 2.78
C GLY A 75 -16.38 -16.12 3.87
N TRP A 76 -16.36 -17.35 4.39
CA TRP A 76 -15.38 -17.77 5.41
C TRP A 76 -13.94 -17.72 4.92
N THR A 77 -13.66 -18.09 3.67
CA THR A 77 -12.30 -17.97 3.11
C THR A 77 -11.85 -16.52 2.99
N ARG A 78 -12.77 -15.57 2.75
CA ARG A 78 -12.42 -14.14 2.72
C ARG A 78 -12.11 -13.59 4.10
N VAL A 79 -12.87 -14.01 5.12
CA VAL A 79 -12.60 -13.63 6.52
C VAL A 79 -11.26 -14.22 6.97
N ALA A 80 -11.02 -15.51 6.72
CA ALA A 80 -9.74 -16.14 7.03
C ALA A 80 -8.58 -15.47 6.28
N HIS A 81 -8.76 -15.15 4.99
CA HIS A 81 -7.78 -14.41 4.20
C HIS A 81 -7.45 -13.06 4.83
N ALA A 82 -8.46 -12.25 5.15
CA ALA A 82 -8.26 -10.93 5.74
C ALA A 82 -7.58 -11.03 7.12
N LEU A 83 -7.99 -11.96 7.97
CA LEU A 83 -7.39 -12.16 9.30
C LEU A 83 -5.93 -12.63 9.22
N LEU A 84 -5.61 -13.58 8.34
CA LEU A 84 -4.23 -14.03 8.15
C LEU A 84 -3.37 -12.97 7.46
N PHE A 85 -3.94 -12.22 6.52
CA PHE A 85 -3.24 -11.15 5.80
C PHE A 85 -2.83 -10.06 6.78
N GLU A 86 -3.81 -9.51 7.51
CA GLU A 86 -3.59 -8.39 8.42
C GLU A 86 -2.78 -8.83 9.64
N GLY A 87 -3.12 -9.99 10.22
CA GLY A 87 -2.39 -10.54 11.36
C GLY A 87 -0.93 -10.88 11.02
N GLY A 88 -0.68 -11.45 9.84
CA GLY A 88 0.67 -11.75 9.37
C GLY A 88 1.47 -10.49 9.03
N LEU A 89 0.82 -9.50 8.41
CA LEU A 89 1.46 -8.22 8.10
C LEU A 89 1.87 -7.51 9.39
N VAL A 90 0.96 -7.36 10.35
CA VAL A 90 1.21 -6.74 11.66
C VAL A 90 2.32 -7.47 12.40
N ALA A 91 2.34 -8.81 12.38
CA ALA A 91 3.36 -9.62 13.05
C ALA A 91 4.78 -9.41 12.48
N VAL A 92 4.92 -8.98 11.22
CA VAL A 92 6.22 -8.71 10.58
C VAL A 92 6.55 -7.22 10.59
N ALA A 93 5.59 -6.38 10.22
CA ALA A 93 5.74 -4.93 10.11
C ALA A 93 5.98 -4.28 11.48
N VAL A 94 5.18 -4.61 12.50
CA VAL A 94 5.27 -3.95 13.81
C VAL A 94 6.63 -4.18 14.49
N PRO A 95 7.18 -5.41 14.58
CA PRO A 95 8.50 -5.61 15.15
C PRO A 95 9.62 -4.95 14.34
N LEU A 96 9.51 -4.94 13.01
CA LEU A 96 10.49 -4.29 12.15
C LEU A 96 10.51 -2.77 12.35
N ILE A 97 9.34 -2.13 12.38
CA ILE A 97 9.18 -0.70 12.64
C ILE A 97 9.68 -0.35 14.04
N ALA A 98 9.29 -1.15 15.04
CA ALA A 98 9.73 -0.97 16.43
C ALA A 98 11.25 -1.05 16.56
N TRP A 99 11.87 -2.04 15.92
CA TRP A 99 13.32 -2.21 15.90
C TRP A 99 14.02 -1.06 15.17
N TRP A 100 13.50 -0.63 14.02
CA TRP A 100 14.10 0.42 13.20
C TRP A 100 14.05 1.80 13.88
N LEU A 101 12.90 2.16 14.46
CA LEU A 101 12.69 3.45 15.10
C LEU A 101 13.11 3.48 16.58
N GLY A 102 13.39 2.31 17.16
CA GLY A 102 13.69 2.15 18.58
C GLY A 102 12.49 2.49 19.48
N ILE A 103 11.27 2.24 18.98
CA ILE A 103 10.01 2.56 19.67
C ILE A 103 9.38 1.29 20.25
N SER A 104 8.42 1.45 21.16
CA SER A 104 7.69 0.30 21.70
C SER A 104 6.80 -0.37 20.64
N LEU A 105 6.53 -1.68 20.80
CA LEU A 105 5.62 -2.42 19.90
C LEU A 105 4.24 -1.76 19.77
N LEU A 106 3.73 -1.17 20.85
CA LEU A 106 2.45 -0.47 20.84
C LEU A 106 2.51 0.81 20.00
N GLN A 107 3.59 1.59 20.11
CA GLN A 107 3.80 2.78 19.28
C GLN A 107 3.94 2.41 17.80
N ALA A 108 4.68 1.35 17.49
CA ALA A 108 4.80 0.83 16.14
C ALA A 108 3.45 0.35 15.57
N LEU A 109 2.62 -0.31 16.39
CA LEU A 109 1.26 -0.71 16.01
C LEU A 109 0.35 0.49 15.72
N ILE A 110 0.38 1.52 16.58
CA ILE A 110 -0.39 2.76 16.36
C ILE A 110 0.07 3.46 15.08
N LEU A 111 1.38 3.48 14.82
CA LEU A 111 1.96 4.07 13.62
C LEU A 111 1.54 3.29 12.37
N ASP A 112 1.58 1.96 12.41
CA ASP A 112 1.12 1.08 11.33
C ASP A 112 -0.36 1.32 10.99
N ILE A 113 -1.23 1.36 12.01
CA ILE A 113 -2.66 1.67 11.84
C ILE A 113 -2.85 3.08 11.27
N GLY A 114 -2.10 4.08 11.76
CA GLY A 114 -2.18 5.45 11.27
C GLY A 114 -1.76 5.58 9.80
N VAL A 115 -0.68 4.90 9.40
CA VAL A 115 -0.21 4.85 8.01
C VAL A 115 -1.23 4.12 7.14
N LEU A 116 -1.78 2.98 7.58
CA LEU A 116 -2.80 2.23 6.87
C LEU A 116 -4.07 3.06 6.63
N LEU A 117 -4.58 3.70 7.69
CA LEU A 117 -5.76 4.57 7.63
C LEU A 117 -5.53 5.81 6.76
N PHE A 118 -4.29 6.28 6.63
CA PHE A 118 -3.94 7.36 5.71
C PHE A 118 -3.85 6.87 4.26
N PHE A 119 -3.19 5.72 4.04
CA PHE A 119 -3.00 5.14 2.70
C PHE A 119 -4.31 4.72 2.04
N LEU A 120 -5.30 4.23 2.79
CA LEU A 120 -6.60 3.81 2.27
C LEU A 120 -7.34 4.94 1.50
N PRO A 121 -7.69 6.09 2.11
CA PRO A 121 -8.32 7.19 1.41
C PRO A 121 -7.36 7.82 0.39
N TYR A 122 -6.07 7.91 0.69
CA TYR A 122 -5.08 8.44 -0.25
C TYR A 122 -5.04 7.66 -1.57
N THR A 123 -4.97 6.32 -1.50
CA THR A 123 -4.97 5.44 -2.67
C THR A 123 -6.27 5.57 -3.45
N TYR A 124 -7.40 5.66 -2.75
CA TYR A 124 -8.70 5.87 -3.38
C TYR A 124 -8.78 7.21 -4.13
N LEU A 125 -8.39 8.31 -3.49
CA LEU A 125 -8.35 9.65 -4.08
C LEU A 125 -7.40 9.71 -5.27
N TYR A 126 -6.22 9.11 -5.18
CA TYR A 126 -5.26 9.09 -6.26
C TYR A 126 -5.77 8.30 -7.48
N HIS A 127 -6.34 7.11 -7.27
CA HIS A 127 -6.97 6.34 -8.34
C HIS A 127 -8.15 7.09 -8.96
N TRP A 128 -9.00 7.72 -8.15
CA TRP A 128 -10.11 8.53 -8.64
C TRP A 128 -9.65 9.73 -9.47
N ALA A 129 -8.65 10.49 -8.98
CA ALA A 129 -8.09 11.63 -9.71
C ALA A 129 -7.48 11.19 -11.05
N TYR A 130 -6.77 10.06 -11.07
CA TYR A 130 -6.22 9.49 -12.30
C TYR A 130 -7.31 9.05 -13.29
N ASP A 131 -8.39 8.44 -12.80
CA ASP A 131 -9.53 8.06 -13.64
C ASP A 131 -10.23 9.29 -14.24
N VAL A 132 -10.44 10.36 -13.45
CA VAL A 132 -11.02 11.62 -13.93
C VAL A 132 -10.11 12.30 -14.96
N LEU A 133 -8.80 12.33 -14.74
CA LEU A 133 -7.82 12.87 -15.70
C LEU A 133 -7.82 12.07 -17.00
N ARG A 134 -7.89 10.74 -16.91
CA ARG A 134 -7.96 9.85 -18.08
C ARG A 134 -9.24 10.05 -18.88
N ASP A 135 -10.39 10.16 -18.21
CA ASP A 135 -11.68 10.42 -18.86
C ASP A 135 -11.67 11.78 -19.58
N LYS A 136 -11.11 12.83 -18.95
CA LYS A 136 -10.94 14.14 -19.61
C LYS A 136 -10.05 14.05 -20.85
N TRP A 137 -8.91 13.36 -20.76
CA TRP A 137 -7.99 13.18 -21.89
C TRP A 137 -8.59 12.37 -23.04
N LEU A 138 -9.39 11.35 -22.74
CA LEU A 138 -10.10 10.54 -23.75
C LEU A 138 -11.20 11.35 -24.44
N GLN A 139 -11.93 12.20 -23.71
CA GLN A 139 -12.93 13.09 -24.32
C GLN A 139 -12.30 14.15 -25.24
N THR A 140 -11.14 14.71 -24.88
CA THR A 140 -10.44 15.68 -25.75
C THR A 140 -9.97 15.07 -27.08
N ARG A 141 -9.68 13.75 -27.12
CA ARG A 141 -9.30 13.04 -28.36
C ARG A 141 -10.46 12.60 -29.25
N LEU A 142 -11.71 12.64 -28.76
CA LEU A 142 -12.91 12.31 -29.55
C LEU A 142 -13.60 13.54 -30.15
N VAL A 143 -13.20 14.74 -29.71
CA VAL A 143 -13.75 16.04 -30.16
C VAL A 143 -12.91 16.66 -31.30
N HIS A 144 -11.75 16.07 -31.62
CA HIS A 144 -10.94 16.38 -32.81
C HIS A 144 -10.83 15.17 -33.72
#